data_AF-A0A7S0LWY4-F1
#
_entry.id   AF-A0A7S0LWY4-F1
#
_cell.length_a   1.000
_cell.length_b   1.000
_cell.length_c   1.000
_cell.angle_alpha   90.00
_cell.angle_beta   90.00
_cell.angle_gamma   90.00
#
_symmetry.space_group_name_H-M   'P 1'
#
loop_
_entity.id
_entity.type
_entity.pdbx_description
1 polymer ?
#
loop_
_entity_poly.entity_id
_entity_poly.type
_entity_poly.pdbx_seq_one_letter_code
_entity_poly.pdbx_strand_id
1 'polypeptide(L)'
;PPVRSWLVTFKIMSKYINAKWFLKCDDDSYVNTREVVSFFQKLEDRGVDPDVPYYFGCPGFGRQTERGLLGLNNQSFAMGGPCVGFSAGAMKQLIPIVDECMVKPIERMHS
;
A
#
# COMPACT_ATOMS: atom_id res chain seq x y z
N PRO A 1 4.41 -2.39 17.50
CA PRO A 1 4.83 -2.94 16.19
C PRO A 1 4.25 -2.11 15.02
N PRO A 2 5.04 -1.82 13.98
CA PRO A 2 4.72 -0.89 12.89
C PRO A 2 3.41 -1.20 12.14
N VAL A 3 2.92 -2.44 12.23
CA VAL A 3 1.68 -2.92 11.61
C VAL A 3 0.45 -2.10 12.00
N ARG A 4 0.33 -1.63 13.26
CA ARG A 4 -0.84 -0.85 13.71
C ARG A 4 -0.96 0.50 13.01
N SER A 5 0.16 1.17 12.72
CA SER A 5 0.15 2.47 12.04
C SER A 5 -0.38 2.32 10.60
N TRP A 6 0.09 1.29 9.90
CA TRP A 6 -0.36 1.00 8.52
C TRP A 6 -1.84 0.64 8.44
N LEU A 7 -2.33 -0.21 9.34
CA LEU A 7 -3.76 -0.59 9.36
C LEU A 7 -4.66 0.63 9.60
N VAL A 8 -4.28 1.54 10.50
CA VAL A 8 -5.02 2.79 10.75
C VAL A 8 -5.03 3.68 9.52
N THR A 9 -3.90 3.82 8.82
CA THR A 9 -3.81 4.62 7.59
C THR A 9 -4.75 4.10 6.51
N PHE A 10 -4.78 2.79 6.27
CA PHE A 10 -5.72 2.20 5.30
C PHE A 10 -7.19 2.40 5.72
N LYS A 11 -7.49 2.38 7.02
CA LYS A 11 -8.84 2.69 7.54
C LYS A 11 -9.24 4.15 7.34
N ILE A 12 -8.28 5.08 7.36
CA ILE A 12 -8.55 6.48 7.01
C ILE A 12 -8.78 6.60 5.50
N MET A 13 -7.94 5.97 4.69
CA MET A 13 -8.05 5.99 3.23
C MET A 13 -9.36 5.38 2.72
N SER A 14 -9.92 4.38 3.41
CA SER A 14 -11.19 3.77 3.03
C SER A 14 -12.38 4.72 3.05
N LYS A 15 -12.30 5.86 3.75
CA LYS A 15 -13.30 6.93 3.69
C LYS A 15 -13.37 7.60 2.31
N TYR A 16 -12.33 7.43 1.49
CA TYR A 16 -12.19 7.98 0.15
C TYR A 16 -12.29 6.90 -0.93
N ILE A 17 -13.08 5.84 -0.70
CA ILE A 17 -13.17 4.65 -1.57
C ILE A 17 -13.53 4.94 -3.03
N ASN A 18 -14.12 6.09 -3.32
CA ASN A 18 -14.45 6.52 -4.68
C ASN A 18 -13.26 7.11 -5.45
N ALA A 19 -12.09 7.28 -4.83
CA ALA A 19 -10.88 7.69 -5.52
C ALA A 19 -10.36 6.55 -6.42
N LYS A 20 -9.84 6.91 -7.60
CA LYS A 20 -9.21 5.96 -8.54
C LYS A 20 -7.81 5.52 -8.11
N TRP A 21 -7.07 6.44 -7.51
CA TRP A 21 -5.68 6.26 -7.12
C TRP A 21 -5.46 6.78 -5.71
N PHE A 22 -4.64 6.06 -4.98
CA PHE A 22 -4.29 6.34 -3.61
C PHE A 22 -2.77 6.40 -3.48
N LEU A 23 -2.27 7.34 -2.70
CA LEU A 23 -0.85 7.48 -2.43
C LEU A 23 -0.65 7.64 -0.92
N LYS A 24 0.14 6.75 -0.32
CA LYS A 24 0.57 6.86 1.07
C LYS A 24 2.06 7.19 1.07
N CYS A 25 2.46 8.26 1.75
CA CYS A 25 3.84 8.68 1.90
C CYS A 25 4.16 8.84 3.39
N ASP A 26 5.44 8.87 3.73
CA ASP A 26 5.89 9.23 5.07
C ASP A 26 5.84 10.77 5.24
N ASP A 27 5.83 11.25 6.48
CA ASP A 27 5.67 12.67 6.82
C ASP A 27 6.91 13.53 6.53
N ASP A 28 8.04 12.88 6.28
CA ASP A 28 9.31 13.48 5.84
C ASP A 28 9.48 13.51 4.31
N SER A 29 8.49 13.04 3.56
CA SER A 29 8.56 12.93 2.10
C SER A 29 7.97 14.15 1.39
N TYR A 30 8.71 14.69 0.40
CA TYR A 30 8.20 15.73 -0.50
C TYR A 30 7.39 15.11 -1.65
N VAL A 31 6.16 15.58 -1.84
CA VAL A 31 5.26 15.12 -2.91
C VAL A 31 4.95 16.26 -3.87
N ASN A 32 5.44 16.14 -5.11
CA ASN A 32 5.00 17.01 -6.20
C ASN A 32 3.64 16.55 -6.74
N THR A 33 2.57 17.13 -6.21
CA THR A 33 1.19 16.72 -6.52
C THR A 33 0.83 16.87 -8.00
N ARG A 34 1.35 17.88 -8.70
CA ARG A 34 1.11 18.07 -10.14
C ARG A 34 1.68 16.92 -10.96
N GLU A 35 2.91 16.51 -10.66
CA GLU A 35 3.56 15.39 -11.36
C GLU A 35 2.88 14.07 -11.05
N VAL A 36 2.45 13.85 -9.79
CA VAL A 36 1.69 12.66 -9.39
C VAL A 36 0.37 12.55 -10.16
N VAL A 37 -0.40 13.64 -10.25
CA VAL A 37 -1.66 13.66 -11.01
C VAL A 37 -1.39 13.39 -12.50
N SER A 38 -0.35 14.01 -13.07
CA SER A 38 0.06 13.75 -14.46
C SER A 38 0.44 12.29 -14.69
N PHE A 39 1.13 11.67 -13.73
CA PHE A 39 1.50 10.27 -13.80
C PHE A 39 0.28 9.35 -13.83
N PHE A 40 -0.71 9.56 -12.95
CA PHE A 40 -1.94 8.77 -12.94
C PHE A 40 -2.76 8.93 -14.22
N GLN A 41 -2.89 10.16 -14.72
CA GLN A 41 -3.55 10.40 -16.00
C GLN A 41 -2.85 9.62 -17.12
N LYS A 42 -1.52 9.64 -17.18
CA LYS A 42 -0.75 8.89 -18.18
C LYS A 42 -0.92 7.38 -18.06
N LEU A 43 -1.13 6.82 -16.87
CA LEU A 43 -1.45 5.40 -16.71
C LEU A 43 -2.82 5.09 -17.31
N GLU A 44 -3.84 5.88 -16.97
CA GLU A 44 -5.19 5.73 -17.52
C GLU A 44 -5.20 5.88 -19.05
N ASP A 45 -4.50 6.89 -19.60
CA ASP A 45 -4.37 7.12 -21.04
C ASP A 45 -3.70 5.94 -21.77
N ARG A 46 -2.88 5.15 -21.06
CA ARG A 46 -2.24 3.93 -21.58
C ARG A 46 -3.09 2.67 -21.39
N GLY A 47 -4.34 2.81 -20.94
CA GLY A 47 -5.28 1.72 -20.75
C GLY A 47 -5.13 0.98 -19.42
N VAL A 48 -4.44 1.57 -18.43
CA VAL A 48 -4.41 1.00 -17.08
C VAL A 48 -5.74 1.31 -16.40
N ASP A 49 -6.52 0.27 -16.14
CA ASP A 49 -7.81 0.38 -15.45
C ASP A 49 -7.60 0.50 -13.92
N PRO A 50 -8.01 1.61 -13.28
CA PRO A 50 -7.88 1.79 -11.83
C PRO A 50 -8.70 0.78 -10.99
N ASP A 51 -9.67 0.07 -11.58
CA ASP A 51 -10.45 -0.96 -10.89
C ASP A 51 -9.73 -2.33 -10.84
N VAL A 52 -8.65 -2.50 -11.61
CA VAL A 52 -7.77 -3.68 -11.54
C VAL A 52 -6.75 -3.49 -10.40
N PRO A 53 -6.45 -4.52 -9.60
CA PRO A 53 -5.60 -4.40 -8.42
C PRO A 53 -4.11 -4.22 -8.78
N TYR A 54 -3.70 -2.95 -8.83
CA TYR A 54 -2.31 -2.52 -8.89
C TYR A 54 -1.84 -1.89 -7.58
N TYR A 55 -0.59 -2.17 -7.22
CA TYR A 55 0.18 -1.42 -6.24
C TYR A 55 1.60 -1.19 -6.79
N PHE A 56 2.23 -0.08 -6.41
CA PHE A 56 3.57 0.26 -6.87
C PHE A 56 4.30 1.12 -5.84
N GLY A 57 5.62 1.12 -5.92
CA GLY A 57 6.49 1.87 -5.03
C GLY A 57 7.94 1.47 -5.25
N CYS A 58 8.82 1.88 -4.34
CA CYS A 58 10.23 1.47 -4.39
C CYS A 58 10.36 -0.03 -4.06
N PRO A 59 10.74 -0.89 -5.02
CA PRO A 59 10.84 -2.32 -4.78
C PRO A 59 12.05 -2.65 -3.90
N GLY A 60 11.88 -3.59 -2.97
CA GLY A 60 12.97 -4.14 -2.17
C GLY A 60 12.61 -5.47 -1.54
N PHE A 61 13.56 -6.04 -0.80
CA PHE A 61 13.45 -7.37 -0.16
C PHE A 61 13.46 -7.30 1.37
N GLY A 62 13.13 -6.15 1.95
CA GLY A 62 13.23 -5.94 3.39
C GLY A 62 14.67 -5.80 3.89
N ARG A 63 14.82 -5.58 5.19
CA ARG A 63 16.13 -5.73 5.85
C ARG A 63 16.51 -7.21 5.88
N GLN A 64 17.81 -7.50 5.91
CA GLN A 64 18.29 -8.89 5.91
C GLN A 64 17.71 -9.72 7.07
N THR A 65 17.47 -9.09 8.22
CA THR A 65 16.84 -9.68 9.41
C THR A 65 15.35 -9.97 9.26
N GLU A 66 14.69 -9.39 8.25
CA GLU A 66 13.25 -9.52 7.99
C GLU A 66 12.94 -10.48 6.83
N ARG A 67 13.98 -10.97 6.14
CA ARG A 67 13.84 -11.94 5.05
C ARG A 67 13.25 -13.25 5.56
N GLY A 68 12.21 -13.73 4.87
CA GLY A 68 11.50 -14.96 5.21
C GLY A 68 10.36 -14.78 6.24
N LEU A 69 10.32 -13.67 6.98
CA LEU A 69 9.26 -13.42 7.97
C LEU A 69 7.92 -12.99 7.34
N LEU A 70 7.96 -12.51 6.10
CA LEU A 70 6.81 -11.92 5.42
C LEU A 70 6.02 -12.92 4.57
N GLY A 71 6.45 -14.18 4.47
CA GLY A 71 5.78 -15.20 3.64
C GLY A 71 5.78 -14.90 2.13
N LEU A 72 6.58 -13.93 1.68
CA LEU A 72 6.60 -13.46 0.29
C LEU A 72 7.42 -14.34 -0.67
N ASN A 73 7.94 -15.50 -0.24
CA ASN A 73 8.72 -16.40 -1.10
C ASN A 73 9.82 -15.70 -1.92
N ASN A 74 10.55 -14.75 -1.32
CA ASN A 74 11.56 -13.90 -1.98
C ASN A 74 11.02 -13.01 -3.13
N GLN A 75 9.73 -12.71 -3.17
CA GLN A 75 9.19 -11.65 -4.01
C GLN A 75 9.56 -10.28 -3.43
N SER A 76 9.81 -9.32 -4.32
CA SER A 76 10.01 -7.93 -3.92
C SER A 76 8.67 -7.30 -3.53
N PHE A 77 8.73 -6.31 -2.65
CA PHE A 77 7.57 -5.54 -2.22
C PHE A 77 7.93 -4.06 -2.11
N ALA A 78 6.91 -3.20 -2.06
CA ALA A 78 7.10 -1.77 -1.90
C ALA A 78 7.56 -1.46 -0.47
N MET A 79 8.80 -1.01 -0.31
CA MET A 79 9.48 -0.83 0.98
C MET A 79 8.95 0.33 1.84
N GLY A 80 8.01 1.12 1.33
CA GLY A 80 7.35 2.17 2.11
C GLY A 80 8.05 3.53 2.14
N GLY A 81 9.35 3.61 1.83
CA GLY A 81 10.21 4.80 2.06
C GLY A 81 9.65 6.14 1.53
N PRO A 82 9.63 6.42 0.22
CA PRO A 82 9.12 7.71 -0.28
C PRO A 82 7.59 7.74 -0.31
N CYS A 83 6.99 6.83 -1.05
CA CYS A 83 5.54 6.63 -1.10
C CYS A 83 5.24 5.22 -1.61
N VAL A 84 4.03 4.74 -1.34
CA VAL A 84 3.42 3.55 -1.95
C VAL A 84 2.08 3.96 -2.55
N GLY A 85 1.87 3.61 -3.80
CA GLY A 85 0.64 3.89 -4.51
C GLY A 85 -0.22 2.64 -4.71
N PHE A 86 -1.53 2.85 -4.71
CA PHE A 86 -2.54 1.81 -4.84
C PHE A 86 -3.64 2.27 -5.81
N SER A 87 -4.10 1.36 -6.63
CA SER A 87 -5.32 1.51 -7.43
C SER A 87 -6.58 1.34 -6.55
N ALA A 88 -7.73 1.80 -7.04
CA ALA A 88 -9.03 1.54 -6.41
C ALA A 88 -9.31 0.04 -6.27
N GLY A 89 -8.99 -0.75 -7.30
CA GLY A 89 -9.07 -2.21 -7.28
C GLY A 89 -8.30 -2.83 -6.13
N ALA A 90 -7.06 -2.38 -5.91
CA ALA A 90 -6.23 -2.88 -4.82
C ALA A 90 -6.80 -2.47 -3.45
N MET A 91 -7.27 -1.24 -3.30
CA MET A 91 -7.90 -0.77 -2.06
C MET A 91 -9.18 -1.55 -1.72
N LYS A 92 -10.03 -1.84 -2.71
CA LYS A 92 -11.25 -2.65 -2.53
C LYS A 92 -10.94 -4.05 -2.00
N GLN A 93 -9.83 -4.65 -2.42
CA GLN A 93 -9.38 -5.96 -1.92
C GLN A 93 -8.70 -5.87 -0.54
N LEU A 94 -7.95 -4.78 -0.29
CA LEU A 94 -7.16 -4.63 0.93
C LEU A 94 -8.00 -4.24 2.16
N ILE A 95 -9.01 -3.39 2.00
CA ILE A 95 -9.82 -2.86 3.11
C ILE A 95 -10.48 -3.98 3.96
N PRO A 96 -11.11 -5.01 3.37
CA PRO A 96 -11.67 -6.12 4.16
C PRO A 96 -10.63 -6.85 5.00
N ILE A 97 -9.42 -7.06 4.47
CA ILE A 97 -8.31 -7.72 5.17
C ILE A 97 -7.85 -6.84 6.34
N VAL A 98 -7.74 -5.52 6.13
CA VAL A 98 -7.41 -4.55 7.19
C VAL A 98 -8.44 -4.60 8.30
N ASP A 99 -9.74 -4.64 7.96
CA ASP A 99 -10.81 -4.72 8.95
C ASP A 99 -10.73 -6.02 9.77
N GLU A 100 -10.43 -7.16 9.14
CA GLU A 100 -10.19 -8.42 9.83
C GLU A 100 -8.98 -8.33 10.79
N CYS A 101 -7.85 -7.78 10.31
CA CYS A 101 -6.63 -7.61 11.09
C CYS A 101 -6.79 -6.65 12.28
N MET A 102 -7.75 -5.72 12.22
CA MET A 102 -8.02 -4.77 13.31
C MET A 102 -8.87 -5.38 14.43
N VAL A 103 -9.70 -6.38 14.13
CA VAL A 103 -10.57 -7.06 15.10
C VAL A 103 -9.84 -8.20 15.81
N LYS A 104 -8.93 -8.89 15.12
CA LYS A 104 -8.15 -9.98 15.73
C LYS A 104 -7.00 -9.41 16.57
N PRO A 105 -6.81 -9.88 17.83
CA PRO A 105 -5.54 -9.68 18.51
C PRO A 105 -4.43 -10.25 17.61
N ILE A 106 -3.36 -9.47 17.37
CA ILE A 106 -2.15 -10.02 16.76
C ILE A 106 -1.56 -10.99 17.78
N GLU A 107 -1.99 -12.25 17.74
CA GLU A 107 -1.31 -13.33 18.42
C GLU A 107 0.11 -13.34 17.85
N ARG A 108 1.10 -13.13 18.72
CA ARG A 108 2.49 -13.14 18.30
C ARG A 108 2.75 -14.52 17.72
N MET A 109 3.03 -14.61 16.42
CA MET A 109 3.67 -15.76 15.80
C MET A 109 5.08 -15.90 16.42
N HIS A 110 5.14 -16.50 17.59
CA HIS A 110 6.34 -17.10 18.18
C HIS A 110 6.06 -18.59 18.28
N SER A 111 6.52 -19.31 17.26
CA SER A 111 6.75 -20.75 17.29
C SER A 111 8.04 -20.99 16.51
#